data_AF-A0A7H4MXA8-F1
#
_entry.id   AF-A0A7H4MXA8-F1
#
_cell.length_a   1.000
_cell.length_b   1.000
_cell.length_c   1.000
_cell.angle_alpha   90.00
_cell.angle_beta   90.00
_cell.angle_gamma   90.00
#
_symmetry.space_group_name_H-M   'P 1'
#
loop_
_entity.id
_entity.type
_entity.pdbx_description
1 polymer ?
#
loop_
_entity_poly.entity_id
_entity_poly.type
_entity_poly.pdbx_seq_one_letter_code
_entity_poly.pdbx_strand_id
1 'polypeptide(L)'
;MNTRIIPEFGNEPAEVLEIKPFKHIEKLIDNVLPYAERRIVSKGEIVHYYDNNVRQCFLLIQGSVALHRRGDGIVLNSESSPFLLGVCSSFPLNDFTSGYWKHRKLRPFRWKRLIA
;
A
#
# COMPACT_ATOMS: atom_id res chain seq x y z
N MET A 1 -10.82 20.41 -27.88
CA MET A 1 -11.55 19.23 -28.36
C MET A 1 -11.20 18.10 -27.41
N ASN A 2 -12.12 17.74 -26.51
CA ASN A 2 -11.82 16.83 -25.40
C ASN A 2 -12.51 15.50 -25.66
N THR A 3 -11.73 14.47 -25.96
CA THR A 3 -12.21 13.11 -26.18
C THR A 3 -12.59 12.51 -24.84
N ARG A 4 -13.90 12.40 -24.58
CA ARG A 4 -14.42 11.66 -23.42
C ARG A 4 -14.37 10.17 -23.77
N ILE A 5 -13.57 9.41 -23.02
CA ILE A 5 -13.61 7.95 -23.05
C ILE A 5 -14.88 7.56 -22.32
N ILE A 6 -15.84 6.98 -23.03
CA ILE A 6 -17.08 6.43 -22.47
C ILE A 6 -16.79 4.95 -22.21
N PRO A 7 -16.76 4.49 -20.95
CA PRO A 7 -16.70 3.06 -20.70
C PRO A 7 -18.12 2.50 -20.88
N GLU A 8 -18.30 1.60 -21.82
CA GLU A 8 -19.53 0.82 -21.96
C GLU A 8 -19.60 -0.19 -20.81
N PHE A 9 -20.12 0.25 -19.66
CA PHE A 9 -20.53 -0.65 -18.59
C PHE A 9 -21.97 -1.07 -18.84
N GLY A 10 -22.16 -2.36 -19.12
CA GLY A 10 -23.46 -3.01 -19.06
C GLY A 10 -24.12 -2.72 -17.71
N ASN A 11 -25.43 -2.47 -17.80
CA ASN A 11 -26.34 -2.06 -16.73
C ASN A 11 -26.10 -2.80 -15.40
N GLU A 12 -25.49 -2.12 -14.43
CA GLU A 12 -25.79 -2.10 -13.00
C GLU A 12 -25.01 -0.90 -12.41
N PRO A 13 -25.57 -0.07 -11.51
CA PRO A 13 -24.83 1.01 -10.88
C PRO A 13 -23.86 0.42 -9.87
N ALA A 14 -22.71 -0.08 -10.32
CA ALA A 14 -21.62 -0.37 -9.43
C ALA A 14 -21.19 0.96 -8.80
N GLU A 15 -21.55 1.16 -7.53
CA GLU A 15 -20.96 2.23 -6.74
C GLU A 15 -19.45 2.13 -6.93
N VAL A 16 -18.85 3.17 -7.51
CA VAL A 16 -17.45 3.23 -7.95
C VAL A 16 -16.45 2.97 -6.79
N LEU A 17 -16.97 2.81 -5.57
CA LEU A 17 -16.29 2.54 -4.32
C LEU A 17 -16.28 1.04 -3.90
N GLU A 18 -17.09 0.16 -4.48
CA GLU A 18 -17.56 -1.04 -3.77
C GLU A 18 -17.00 -2.43 -4.17
N ILE A 19 -15.92 -2.56 -4.92
CA ILE A 19 -15.25 -3.87 -5.00
C ILE A 19 -13.75 -3.74 -4.79
N LYS A 20 -13.36 -3.42 -3.55
CA LYS A 20 -11.99 -3.73 -3.08
C LYS A 20 -11.74 -5.20 -3.42
N PRO A 21 -10.68 -5.55 -4.15
CA PRO A 21 -10.50 -6.90 -4.68
C PRO A 21 -9.95 -7.83 -3.59
N PHE A 22 -10.75 -8.07 -2.55
CA PHE A 22 -10.37 -8.81 -1.33
C PHE A 22 -9.72 -10.15 -1.67
N LYS A 23 -10.32 -10.93 -2.57
CA LYS A 23 -9.77 -12.22 -3.03
C LYS A 23 -8.35 -12.11 -3.60
N HIS A 24 -8.05 -11.04 -4.33
CA HIS A 24 -6.72 -10.83 -4.91
C HIS A 24 -5.73 -10.36 -3.84
N ILE A 25 -6.18 -9.50 -2.93
CA ILE A 25 -5.38 -9.02 -1.80
C ILE A 25 -4.99 -10.19 -0.88
N GLU A 26 -5.95 -11.03 -0.53
CA GLU A 26 -5.72 -12.25 0.27
C GLU A 26 -4.73 -13.18 -0.41
N LYS A 27 -4.92 -13.46 -1.70
CA LYS A 27 -3.99 -14.29 -2.46
C LYS A 27 -2.57 -13.70 -2.46
N LEU A 28 -2.42 -12.38 -2.59
CA LEU A 28 -1.11 -11.73 -2.50
C LEU A 28 -0.52 -11.85 -1.08
N ILE A 29 -1.34 -11.62 -0.05
CA ILE A 29 -0.93 -11.79 1.34
C ILE A 29 -0.43 -13.21 1.55
N ASP A 30 -1.19 -14.25 1.18
CA ASP A 30 -0.84 -15.66 1.39
C ASP A 30 0.50 -16.04 0.76
N ASN A 31 0.81 -15.51 -0.43
CA ASN A 31 2.08 -15.78 -1.11
C ASN A 31 3.27 -15.06 -0.45
N VAL A 32 3.05 -13.89 0.16
CA VAL A 32 4.10 -13.06 0.77
C VAL A 32 4.28 -13.37 2.26
N LEU A 33 3.22 -13.83 2.93
CA LEU A 33 3.13 -14.08 4.37
C LEU A 33 4.25 -14.98 4.94
N PRO A 34 4.74 -16.02 4.24
CA PRO A 34 5.85 -16.87 4.71
C PRO A 34 7.19 -16.11 4.82
N TYR A 35 7.35 -15.04 4.03
CA TYR A 35 8.57 -14.22 3.99
C TYR A 35 8.45 -12.96 4.86
N ALA A 36 7.30 -12.76 5.52
CA ALA A 36 7.01 -11.56 6.28
C ALA A 36 7.29 -11.75 7.78
N GLU A 37 7.96 -10.76 8.38
CA GLU A 37 8.27 -10.72 9.82
C GLU A 37 7.04 -10.31 10.63
N ARG A 38 6.73 -11.00 11.73
CA ARG A 38 5.57 -10.67 12.58
C ARG A 38 5.82 -9.38 13.35
N ARG A 39 4.87 -8.44 13.27
CA ARG A 39 4.84 -7.18 14.01
C ARG A 39 3.46 -6.99 14.63
N ILE A 40 3.42 -6.94 15.95
CA ILE A 40 2.23 -6.57 16.72
C ILE A 40 2.39 -5.11 17.12
N VAL A 41 1.33 -4.34 16.96
CA VAL A 41 1.28 -2.91 17.23
C VAL A 41 0.09 -2.65 18.14
N SER A 42 0.31 -1.84 19.15
CA SER A 42 -0.70 -1.42 20.10
C SER A 42 -1.41 -0.18 19.60
N LYS A 43 -2.63 0.05 20.07
CA LYS A 43 -3.40 1.25 19.73
C LYS A 43 -2.60 2.53 20.01
N GLY A 44 -2.46 3.37 18.99
CA GLY A 44 -1.75 4.66 19.07
C GLY A 44 -0.26 4.58 18.76
N GLU A 45 0.32 3.39 18.59
CA GLU A 45 1.69 3.25 18.12
C GLU A 45 1.80 3.63 16.64
N ILE A 46 2.85 4.38 16.30
CA ILE A 46 3.10 4.87 14.95
C ILE A 46 4.08 3.92 14.26
N VAL A 47 3.71 3.45 13.07
CA VAL A 47 4.55 2.60 12.23
C VAL A 47 5.09 3.42 11.06
N HIS A 48 6.41 3.44 10.90
CA HIS A 48 7.07 4.14 9.80
C HIS A 48 7.35 3.21 8.62
N TYR A 49 7.12 3.70 7.40
CA TYR A 49 7.46 3.00 6.16
C TYR A 49 8.97 2.88 5.89
N TYR A 50 9.77 3.65 6.62
CA TYR A 50 11.23 3.67 6.48
C TYR A 50 11.86 3.33 7.83
N ASP A 51 12.79 2.40 7.80
CA ASP A 51 13.59 1.99 8.94
C ASP A 51 15.01 1.77 8.45
N ASN A 52 15.98 2.50 9.00
CA ASN A 52 17.39 2.43 8.60
C ASN A 52 17.63 2.51 7.08
N ASN A 53 16.94 3.43 6.40
CA ASN A 53 17.00 3.62 4.94
C ASN A 53 16.53 2.39 4.11
N VAL A 54 15.78 1.48 4.74
CA VAL A 54 15.11 0.35 4.10
C VAL A 54 13.60 0.60 4.12
N ARG A 55 12.97 0.44 2.96
CA ARG A 55 11.52 0.52 2.82
C ARG A 55 10.87 -0.74 3.40
N GLN A 56 9.90 -0.53 4.29
CA GLN A 56 9.10 -1.58 4.90
C GLN A 56 7.73 -1.60 4.25
N CYS A 57 7.27 -2.79 3.86
CA CYS A 57 5.92 -3.03 3.40
C CYS A 57 5.18 -3.80 4.49
N PHE A 58 3.91 -3.47 4.72
CA PHE A 58 3.11 -4.10 5.76
C PHE A 58 1.92 -4.85 5.16
N LEU A 59 1.71 -6.06 5.65
CA LEU A 59 0.53 -6.88 5.39
C LEU A 59 -0.38 -6.73 6.61
N LEU A 60 -1.42 -5.89 6.53
CA LEU A 60 -2.40 -5.76 7.60
C LEU A 60 -3.33 -6.97 7.55
N ILE A 61 -3.12 -7.90 8.48
CA ILE A 61 -3.88 -9.15 8.56
C ILE A 61 -5.00 -9.09 9.60
N GLN A 62 -4.90 -8.18 10.57
CA GLN A 62 -5.88 -8.01 11.63
C GLN A 62 -5.84 -6.57 12.15
N GLY A 63 -7.01 -6.03 12.49
CA GLY A 63 -7.17 -4.68 12.98
C GLY A 63 -7.39 -3.65 11.87
N SER A 64 -7.23 -2.38 12.24
CA SER A 64 -7.33 -1.23 11.34
C SER A 64 -6.19 -0.25 11.60
N VAL A 65 -5.81 0.48 10.57
CA VAL A 65 -4.76 1.50 10.64
C VAL A 65 -5.19 2.77 9.94
N ALA A 66 -4.73 3.90 10.45
CA ALA A 66 -4.87 5.19 9.80
C ALA A 66 -3.54 5.63 9.20
N LEU A 67 -3.58 6.09 7.95
CA LEU A 67 -2.46 6.72 7.28
C LEU A 67 -2.45 8.20 7.61
N HIS A 68 -1.44 8.66 8.32
CA HIS A 68 -1.25 10.07 8.62
C HIS A 68 -0.23 10.70 7.69
N ARG A 69 -0.54 11.90 7.16
CA ARG A 69 0.45 12.72 6.44
C ARG A 69 1.50 13.21 7.44
N ARG A 70 2.79 13.09 7.07
CA ARG A 70 3.90 13.57 7.88
C ARG A 70 3.93 15.10 7.87
N GLY A 71 4.01 15.71 9.05
CA GLY A 71 4.04 17.17 9.25
C GLY A 71 2.88 17.63 10.12
N ASP A 72 1.66 17.37 9.66
CA ASP A 72 0.45 18.01 10.20
C ASP A 72 -0.56 17.00 10.78
N GLY A 73 -0.26 15.69 10.70
CA GLY A 73 -1.03 14.65 11.37
C GLY A 73 -2.41 14.34 10.75
N ILE A 74 -2.73 14.96 9.62
CA ILE A 74 -4.00 14.72 8.90
C ILE A 74 -4.11 13.27 8.48
N VAL A 75 -5.25 12.64 8.78
CA VAL A 75 -5.60 11.29 8.33
C VAL A 75 -5.94 11.36 6.83
N LEU A 76 -5.16 10.65 6.02
CA LEU A 76 -5.36 10.54 4.57
C LEU A 76 -6.27 9.37 4.20
N ASN A 77 -6.14 8.27 4.93
CA ASN A 77 -6.93 7.07 4.71
C ASN A 77 -7.03 6.28 6.01
N SER A 78 -8.13 5.55 6.18
CA SER A 78 -8.31 4.58 7.25
C SER A 78 -8.69 3.25 6.63
N GLU A 79 -7.85 2.25 6.82
CA GLU A 79 -8.01 0.95 6.17
C GLU A 79 -8.12 -0.15 7.20
N SER A 80 -9.03 -1.07 6.94
CA SER A 80 -9.22 -2.30 7.72
C SER A 80 -8.61 -3.48 6.99
N SER A 81 -8.21 -4.50 7.77
CA SER A 81 -7.78 -5.79 7.23
C SER A 81 -8.84 -6.39 6.29
N PRO A 82 -8.45 -7.05 5.18
CA PRO A 82 -7.08 -7.25 4.70
C PRO A 82 -6.59 -6.07 3.85
N PHE A 83 -5.34 -5.63 4.08
CA PHE A 83 -4.77 -4.51 3.33
C PHE A 83 -3.24 -4.58 3.18
N LEU A 84 -2.75 -4.06 2.05
CA LEU A 84 -1.33 -3.98 1.71
C LEU A 84 -0.87 -2.53 1.79
N LEU A 85 0.12 -2.27 2.63
CA LEU A 85 0.64 -0.94 2.91
C LEU A 85 2.08 -0.84 2.40
N GLY A 86 2.44 0.33 1.86
CA GLY A 86 3.81 0.63 1.44
C GLY A 86 4.21 0.11 0.04
N VAL A 87 3.37 -0.69 -0.62
CA VAL A 87 3.66 -1.30 -1.94
C VAL A 87 3.74 -0.24 -3.06
N CYS A 88 2.91 0.82 -2.99
CA CYS A 88 2.92 1.92 -3.97
C CYS A 88 4.02 2.97 -3.70
N SER A 89 4.78 2.87 -2.60
CA SER A 89 5.85 3.83 -2.30
C SER A 89 7.10 3.68 -3.18
N SER A 90 7.02 2.82 -4.20
CA SER A 90 8.15 2.41 -5.04
C SER A 90 8.77 3.54 -5.87
N PHE A 91 8.06 4.64 -6.11
CA PHE A 91 8.63 5.77 -6.85
C PHE A 91 9.18 6.83 -5.90
N PRO A 92 10.51 7.06 -5.83
CA PRO A 92 10.99 8.35 -5.36
C PRO A 92 10.46 9.41 -6.31
N LEU A 93 9.51 10.22 -5.85
CA LEU A 93 8.89 11.31 -6.59
C LEU A 93 9.84 12.52 -6.75
N ASN A 94 11.14 12.25 -6.89
CA ASN A 94 12.19 13.26 -7.14
C ASN A 94 12.91 13.04 -8.48
N ASP A 95 12.67 11.95 -9.22
CA ASP A 95 13.37 11.66 -10.49
C ASP A 95 12.44 11.77 -11.71
N PHE A 96 11.76 12.91 -11.92
CA PHE A 96 11.11 13.23 -13.20
C PHE A 96 11.97 14.09 -14.14
N THR A 97 13.27 14.25 -13.85
CA THR A 97 14.19 14.92 -14.77
C THR A 97 15.24 13.93 -15.29
N SER A 98 15.10 13.60 -16.57
CA SER A 98 16.13 13.04 -17.46
C SER A 98 16.64 11.61 -17.17
N GLY A 99 16.40 10.73 -18.16
CA GLY A 99 17.39 9.82 -18.75
C GLY A 99 18.21 8.86 -17.85
N TYR A 100 18.32 7.61 -18.32
CA TYR A 100 19.18 6.52 -17.82
C TYR A 100 18.56 5.57 -16.79
N TRP A 101 17.91 4.53 -17.33
CA TRP A 101 17.77 3.22 -16.68
C TRP A 101 19.15 2.57 -16.50
N LYS A 102 19.89 3.01 -15.49
CA LYS A 102 21.12 2.32 -15.05
C LYS A 102 20.72 1.34 -13.95
N HIS A 103 20.94 0.04 -14.19
CA HIS A 103 20.73 -1.09 -13.28
C HIS A 103 20.84 -0.74 -11.78
N ARG A 104 19.74 -0.24 -11.18
CA ARG A 104 19.62 -0.14 -9.72
C ARG A 104 19.15 -1.51 -9.25
N LYS A 105 20.08 -2.24 -8.63
CA LYS A 105 19.84 -3.45 -7.83
C LYS A 105 18.59 -3.21 -7.00
N LEU A 106 17.48 -3.89 -7.33
CA LEU A 106 16.23 -3.80 -6.59
C LEU A 106 16.56 -4.07 -5.13
N ARG A 107 16.46 -3.05 -4.27
CA ARG A 107 16.65 -3.27 -2.83
C ARG A 107 15.47 -4.13 -2.36
N PRO A 108 15.70 -5.23 -1.64
CA PRO A 108 14.63 -6.10 -1.20
C PRO A 108 13.68 -5.30 -0.29
N PHE A 109 12.38 -5.34 -0.60
CA PHE A 109 11.36 -4.88 0.34
C PHE A 109 11.38 -5.80 1.56
N ARG A 110 11.40 -5.22 2.76
CA ARG A 110 11.20 -5.99 3.99
C ARG A 110 9.71 -6.03 4.30
N TRP A 111 9.12 -7.21 4.17
CA TRP A 111 7.72 -7.45 4.46
C TRP A 111 7.50 -7.69 5.94
N LYS A 112 6.48 -7.04 6.50
CA LYS A 112 6.06 -7.21 7.89
C LYS A 112 4.58 -7.58 7.95
N ARG A 113 4.27 -8.67 8.64
CA ARG A 113 2.91 -9.07 8.99
C ARG A 113 2.45 -8.22 10.16
N LEU A 114 1.50 -7.32 9.93
CA LEU A 114 1.02 -6.34 10.88
C LEU A 114 -0.30 -6.78 11.52
N ILE A 115 -0.32 -6.82 12.85
CA ILE A 115 -1.50 -7.00 13.69
C ILE A 115 -1.64 -5.72 14.52
N ALA A 116 -2.73 -4.98 14.31
CA ALA A 116 -3.03 -3.70 14.96
C ALA A 116 -4.23 -3.80 15.90
#